data_AF-A0A3N4VN72-F1
#
_entry.id   AF-A0A3N4VN72-F1
#
_cell.length_a   1.000
_cell.length_b   1.000
_cell.length_c   1.000
_cell.angle_alpha   90.00
_cell.angle_beta   90.00
_cell.angle_gamma   90.00
#
_symmetry.space_group_name_H-M   'P 1'
#
loop_
_entity.id
_entity.type
_entity.pdbx_description
1 polymer ?
#
loop_
_entity_poly.entity_id
_entity_poly.type
_entity_poly.pdbx_seq_one_letter_code
_entity_poly.pdbx_strand_id
1 'polypeptide(L)' 'MRPRAATPFDKAPGFIGRLNRFMYPIAGPASLGAGHPEDPYEPPADPQCPVCHTSLSTHAIDRDPVTNRTFLNCPR' A
#
# COMPACT_ATOMS: atom_id res chain seq x y z
N MET A 1 -34.72 13.38 -4.52
CA MET A 1 -33.26 13.45 -4.81
C MET A 1 -32.54 12.67 -3.72
N ARG A 2 -31.69 11.71 -4.09
CA ARG A 2 -30.96 10.87 -3.12
C ARG A 2 -29.81 11.72 -2.53
N PRO A 3 -29.64 11.79 -1.20
CA PRO A 3 -28.56 12.57 -0.60
C PRO A 3 -27.20 11.99 -1.04
N ARG A 4 -26.22 12.89 -1.22
CA ARG A 4 -24.86 12.49 -1.57
C ARG A 4 -24.25 11.66 -0.44
N ALA A 5 -23.60 10.54 -0.77
CA ALA A 5 -22.83 9.77 0.20
C ALA A 5 -21.75 10.63 0.86
N ALA A 6 -21.53 10.42 2.16
CA ALA A 6 -20.45 11.06 2.90
C ALA A 6 -19.10 10.55 2.37
N THR A 7 -18.13 11.45 2.20
CA THR A 7 -16.81 11.11 1.66
C THR A 7 -15.71 11.51 2.64
N PRO A 8 -14.56 10.82 2.66
CA PRO A 8 -13.42 11.22 3.49
C PRO A 8 -12.93 12.65 3.21
N PHE A 9 -13.25 13.20 2.04
CA PHE A 9 -12.84 14.52 1.59
C PHE A 9 -13.79 15.65 1.99
N ASP A 10 -14.83 15.40 2.77
CA ASP A 10 -15.81 16.42 3.15
C ASP A 10 -15.24 17.55 4.02
N LYS A 11 -14.17 17.25 4.78
CA LYS A 11 -13.44 18.24 5.59
C LYS A 11 -12.16 18.74 4.92
N ALA A 12 -11.82 18.27 3.72
CA ALA A 12 -10.61 18.69 3.02
C ALA A 12 -10.80 20.08 2.38
N PRO A 13 -10.00 21.09 2.75
CA PRO A 13 -10.09 22.43 2.18
C PRO A 13 -9.42 22.51 0.79
N GLY A 14 -9.73 23.59 0.05
CA GLY A 14 -9.06 23.95 -1.19
C GLY A 14 -9.53 23.19 -2.45
N PHE A 15 -8.86 23.49 -3.57
CA PHE A 15 -9.21 22.96 -4.89
C PHE A 15 -9.11 21.44 -4.97
N ILE A 16 -8.04 20.85 -4.43
CA ILE A 16 -7.81 19.41 -4.41
C ILE A 16 -8.91 18.68 -3.63
N GLY A 17 -9.34 19.20 -2.47
CA GLY A 17 -10.46 18.64 -1.71
C GLY A 17 -11.77 18.65 -2.50
N ARG A 18 -12.03 19.72 -3.26
CA ARG A 18 -13.22 19.81 -4.12
C ARG A 18 -13.16 18.82 -5.29
N LEU A 19 -12.01 18.67 -5.92
CA LEU A 19 -11.78 17.73 -7.02
C LEU A 19 -11.96 16.28 -6.54
N ASN A 20 -11.35 15.90 -5.41
CA ASN A 20 -11.47 14.56 -4.84
C ASN A 20 -12.92 14.21 -4.50
N ARG A 21 -13.68 15.14 -3.94
CA ARG A 21 -15.10 14.96 -3.62
C ARG A 21 -15.98 14.80 -4.87
N PHE A 22 -15.61 15.44 -5.97
CA PHE A 22 -16.29 15.28 -7.26
C PHE A 22 -15.98 13.92 -7.90
N MET A 23 -14.74 13.46 -7.80
CA MET A 23 -14.31 12.17 -8.39
C MET A 23 -14.72 10.96 -7.55
N TYR A 24 -14.93 11.11 -6.24
CA TYR A 24 -15.22 10.00 -5.33
C TYR A 24 -16.41 9.09 -5.75
N PRO A 25 -17.54 9.61 -6.27
CA PRO A 25 -18.63 8.75 -6.76
C PRO A 25 -18.30 7.95 -8.03
N ILE A 26 -17.27 8.37 -8.78
CA ILE A 26 -16.84 7.74 -10.04
C ILE A 26 -15.73 6.73 -9.78
N ALA A 27 -14.69 7.14 -9.05
CA ALA A 27 -13.54 6.30 -8.72
C ALA A 27 -13.81 5.33 -7.56
N GLY A 28 -14.78 5.65 -6.71
CA GLY A 28 -15.07 4.89 -5.50
C GLY A 28 -14.04 5.10 -4.37
N PRO A 29 -14.22 4.39 -3.25
CA PRO A 29 -13.18 4.30 -2.23
C PRO A 29 -11.93 3.59 -2.79
N ALA A 30 -10.76 3.89 -2.22
CA ALA A 30 -9.56 3.10 -2.50
C ALA A 30 -9.81 1.64 -2.10
N SER A 31 -9.37 0.67 -2.91
CA SER A 31 -9.56 -0.76 -2.61
C SER A 31 -9.00 -1.17 -1.25
N LEU A 32 -7.91 -0.52 -0.83
CA LEU A 32 -7.34 -0.66 0.52
C LEU A 32 -8.07 0.25 1.48
N GLY A 33 -8.56 -0.30 2.59
CA GLY A 33 -9.25 0.48 3.63
C GLY A 33 -10.62 1.03 3.20
N ALA A 34 -11.28 0.43 2.20
CA ALA A 34 -12.64 0.79 1.75
C ALA A 34 -13.76 0.55 2.79
N GLY A 35 -13.41 0.25 4.05
CA GLY A 35 -14.37 -0.14 5.10
C GLY A 35 -14.91 -1.57 4.92
N HIS A 36 -14.39 -2.31 3.95
CA HIS A 36 -14.53 -3.76 3.93
C HIS A 36 -13.55 -4.35 4.96
N PRO A 37 -13.96 -5.38 5.73
CA PRO A 37 -13.04 -6.08 6.59
C PRO A 37 -11.94 -6.69 5.71
N GLU A 38 -10.72 -6.22 5.88
CA GLU A 38 -9.53 -6.88 5.35
C GLU A 38 -9.15 -7.98 6.33
N ASP A 39 -8.94 -9.19 5.82
CA ASP A 39 -8.37 -10.24 6.64
C ASP A 39 -6.98 -9.81 7.11
N PRO A 40 -6.54 -10.22 8.32
CA PRO A 40 -5.18 -9.98 8.75
C PRO A 40 -4.19 -10.42 7.67
N TYR A 41 -3.17 -9.61 7.42
CA TYR A 41 -2.12 -9.98 6.48
C TYR A 41 -1.46 -11.29 6.94
N GLU A 42 -1.63 -12.34 6.15
CA GLU A 42 -0.94 -13.62 6.34
C GLU A 42 0.28 -13.67 5.41
N PRO A 43 1.51 -13.54 5.94
CA PRO A 43 2.69 -13.71 5.11
C PRO A 43 2.76 -15.15 4.60
N PRO A 44 3.14 -15.37 3.33
CA PRO A 44 3.44 -16.70 2.81
C PRO A 44 4.48 -17.40 3.70
N ALA A 45 4.32 -18.70 3.94
CA ALA A 45 5.23 -19.46 4.79
C ALA A 45 6.70 -19.45 4.28
N ASP A 46 6.89 -19.44 2.96
CA ASP A 46 8.19 -19.31 2.33
C ASP A 46 8.13 -18.38 1.09
N PRO A 47 8.24 -17.06 1.27
CA PRO A 47 8.19 -16.13 0.16
C PRO A 47 9.43 -16.29 -0.72
N GLN A 48 9.23 -16.33 -2.04
CA GLN A 48 10.32 -16.43 -3.01
C GLN A 48 10.79 -15.05 -3.44
N CYS A 49 12.09 -14.88 -3.63
CA CYS A 49 12.66 -13.64 -4.15
C CYS A 49 12.17 -13.40 -5.59
N PRO A 50 11.63 -12.21 -5.92
CA PRO A 50 11.12 -11.93 -7.27
C PRO A 50 12.24 -11.78 -8.32
N VAL A 51 13.50 -11.73 -7.88
CA VAL A 51 14.67 -11.55 -8.76
C VAL A 51 15.35 -12.88 -9.06
N CYS A 52 15.67 -13.67 -8.03
CA CYS A 52 16.41 -14.93 -8.18
C CYS A 52 15.54 -16.19 -7.95
N HIS A 53 14.27 -16.02 -7.57
CA HIS A 53 13.30 -17.10 -7.33
C HIS A 53 13.69 -18.13 -6.26
N THR A 54 14.71 -17.83 -5.44
CA THR A 54 15.06 -18.64 -4.26
C THR A 54 14.33 -18.10 -3.02
N SER A 55 14.12 -18.95 -2.01
CA SER A 55 13.55 -18.56 -0.71
C SER A 55 14.21 -17.28 -0.17
N LEU A 56 13.41 -16.32 0.29
CA LEU A 56 13.92 -15.11 0.92
C LEU A 56 14.75 -15.40 2.18
N SER A 57 14.55 -16.56 2.82
CA SER A 57 15.31 -16.97 4.01
C SER A 57 16.81 -17.20 3.73
N THR A 58 17.20 -17.42 2.48
CA THR A 58 18.60 -17.63 2.09
C THR A 58 19.32 -16.33 1.73
N HIS A 59 18.66 -15.18 1.82
CA HIS A 59 19.22 -13.89 1.45
C HIS A 59 19.93 -13.21 2.62
N ALA A 60 21.00 -12.48 2.34
CA ALA A 60 21.69 -11.67 3.34
C ALA A 60 21.21 -10.21 3.27
N ILE A 61 20.86 -9.62 4.42
CA ILE A 61 20.50 -8.21 4.53
C ILE A 61 21.74 -7.44 4.96
N ASP A 62 22.24 -6.57 4.08
CA ASP A 62 23.30 -5.62 4.38
C ASP A 62 22.71 -4.25 4.75
N ARG A 63 23.18 -3.67 5.85
CA ARG A 63 22.69 -2.40 6.40
C ARG A 63 23.88 -1.45 6.53
N ASP A 64 23.93 -0.43 5.68
CA ASP A 64 24.96 0.58 5.73
C ASP A 64 24.52 1.74 6.64
N PRO A 65 25.12 1.91 7.83
CA PRO A 65 24.75 2.97 8.76
C PRO A 65 25.21 4.37 8.31
N VAL A 66 26.16 4.45 7.37
CA VAL A 66 26.68 5.73 6.87
C VAL A 66 25.76 6.30 5.79
N THR A 67 25.29 5.45 4.88
CA THR A 67 24.39 5.88 3.79
C THR A 67 22.90 5.69 4.09
N ASN A 68 22.56 5.03 5.21
CA ASN A 68 21.19 4.64 5.57
C ASN A 68 20.51 3.76 4.51
N ARG A 69 21.32 3.03 3.72
CA ARG A 69 20.83 2.11 2.69
C ARG A 69 20.76 0.70 3.25
N THR A 70 19.72 -0.01 2.84
CA THR A 70 19.57 -1.44 3.13
C THR A 70 19.54 -2.19 1.80
N PHE A 71 20.41 -3.18 1.65
CA PHE A 71 20.50 -4.03 0.47
C PHE A 71 20.09 -5.46 0.82
N LEU A 72 19.34 -6.09 -0.07
CA LEU A 72 19.06 -7.53 -0.01
C LEU A 72 19.98 -8.23 -1.04
N ASN A 73 20.86 -9.09 -0.56
CA ASN A 73 21.80 -9.81 -1.42
C ASN A 73 21.24 -11.19 -1.76
N CYS A 74 21.10 -11.47 -3.05
CA CYS A 74 20.70 -12.80 -3.52
C CYS A 74 21.75 -13.84 -3.17
N PRO A 75 21.35 -15.08 -2.83
CA PRO A 75 22.26 -16.21 -2.79
C PRO A 75 22.88 -16.39 -4.19
N ARG A 76 24.16 -16.72 -4.24
CA ARG A 76 24.83 -17.08 -5.49
C ARG A 76 24.46 -18.48 -5.92
#